data_AF-A0A8J2T9Z9-F1
#
_entry.id   AF-A0A8J2T9Z9-F1
#
_cell.length_a   1.000
_cell.length_b   1.000
_cell.length_c   1.000
_cell.angle_alpha   90.00
_cell.angle_beta   90.00
_cell.angle_gamma   90.00
#
_symmetry.space_group_name_H-M   'P 1'
#
loop_
_entity.id
_entity.type
_entity.pdbx_description
1 polymer ?
#
loop_
_entity_poly.entity_id
_entity_poly.type
_entity_poly.pdbx_seq_one_letter_code
_entity_poly.pdbx_strand_id
1 'polypeptide(L)'
;MGVSTPTNNSQHCKQTNKKRSTVVSPMGNHQQLPPTPYTLTKSCIPRVHKESIEERKLANRLKLLNNELKKQVDSYKKTNNQLGQAIKILRKYDQETKILLLIDKWRSISQGGMSYMLNSTLLKIDRMGGYEELRRKELEAEKRKIEYQVDDRLQDEMDNVLESEEFKALPDEDQEEYKARMQNRIDEMTIWKEKELLKLDEKLKSNSEKEMTMRELSQRLKVDYDLVFAE
;
A
#
# COMPACT_ATOMS: atom_id res chain seq x y z
N MET A 1 -29.69 -4.80 42.53
CA MET A 1 -30.67 -4.15 41.63
C MET A 1 -29.96 -2.95 41.01
N GLY A 2 -29.72 -2.80 39.72
CA GLY A 2 -30.11 -3.58 38.55
C GLY A 2 -28.96 -3.68 37.54
N VAL A 3 -29.00 -4.77 36.79
CA VAL A 3 -28.10 -5.15 35.69
C VAL A 3 -28.67 -4.54 34.41
N SER A 4 -27.83 -3.95 33.56
CA SER A 4 -28.18 -3.67 32.15
C SER A 4 -26.92 -3.58 31.30
N THR A 5 -26.58 -4.71 30.68
CA THR A 5 -25.79 -4.82 29.45
C THR A 5 -26.54 -4.21 28.26
N PRO A 6 -25.83 -3.83 27.20
CA PRO A 6 -26.37 -4.02 25.86
C PRO A 6 -25.45 -4.86 24.99
N THR A 7 -26.16 -5.64 24.18
CA THR A 7 -25.75 -6.78 23.39
C THR A 7 -25.12 -6.37 22.06
N ASN A 8 -24.17 -7.21 21.66
CA ASN A 8 -23.61 -7.45 20.34
C ASN A 8 -24.66 -7.34 19.20
N ASN A 9 -24.33 -6.65 18.10
CA ASN A 9 -24.99 -6.86 16.82
C ASN A 9 -24.03 -6.61 15.64
N SER A 10 -23.55 -7.74 15.11
CA SER A 10 -22.87 -7.89 13.83
C SER A 10 -23.88 -7.69 12.70
N GLN A 11 -23.58 -6.82 11.73
CA GLN A 11 -24.25 -6.84 10.43
C GLN A 11 -23.26 -6.67 9.27
N HIS A 12 -23.22 -7.77 8.51
CA HIS A 12 -22.64 -8.03 7.21
C HIS A 12 -22.55 -6.84 6.23
N CYS A 13 -21.34 -6.70 5.69
CA CYS A 13 -21.01 -6.08 4.41
C CYS A 13 -21.83 -6.71 3.27
N LYS A 14 -22.60 -5.89 2.55
CA LYS A 14 -23.26 -6.27 1.28
C LYS A 14 -22.64 -5.47 0.13
N GLN A 15 -21.94 -6.20 -0.74
CA GLN A 15 -21.48 -5.72 -2.05
C GLN A 15 -22.70 -5.52 -2.95
N THR A 16 -22.81 -4.35 -3.60
CA THR A 16 -23.82 -4.12 -4.64
C THR A 16 -23.16 -3.72 -5.95
N ASN A 17 -23.19 -4.67 -6.90
CA ASN A 17 -22.90 -4.47 -8.33
C ASN A 17 -23.85 -3.44 -8.95
N LYS A 18 -23.32 -2.35 -9.51
CA LYS A 18 -24.10 -1.44 -10.36
C LYS A 18 -23.86 -1.75 -11.84
N LYS A 19 -24.80 -2.51 -12.41
CA LYS A 19 -24.96 -2.71 -13.85
C LYS A 19 -25.47 -1.43 -14.51
N ARG A 20 -24.89 -1.14 -15.68
CA ARG A 20 -25.22 -0.06 -16.62
C ARG A 20 -26.67 -0.25 -17.10
N SER A 21 -27.55 0.71 -16.82
CA SER A 21 -28.95 0.69 -17.24
C SER A 21 -29.14 1.62 -18.44
N THR A 22 -29.57 1.02 -19.55
CA THR A 22 -30.04 1.67 -20.76
C THR A 22 -31.46 2.19 -20.50
N VAL A 23 -31.68 3.50 -20.59
CA VAL A 23 -33.03 4.09 -20.53
C VAL A 23 -33.36 4.68 -21.90
N VAL A 24 -34.43 4.14 -22.48
CA VAL A 24 -35.10 4.58 -23.71
C VAL A 24 -36.37 5.32 -23.32
N SER A 25 -36.74 6.32 -24.14
CA SER A 25 -38.07 6.97 -24.34
C SER A 25 -38.13 8.45 -23.90
N PRO A 26 -39.08 9.28 -24.40
CA PRO A 26 -39.81 9.24 -25.68
C PRO A 26 -39.88 10.62 -26.40
N MET A 27 -40.38 10.57 -27.64
CA MET A 27 -40.99 11.60 -28.49
C MET A 27 -41.28 13.00 -27.91
N GLY A 28 -40.91 14.05 -28.66
CA GLY A 28 -41.49 15.40 -28.51
C GLY A 28 -40.91 16.49 -29.41
N ASN A 29 -41.70 16.85 -30.42
CA ASN A 29 -41.84 18.17 -31.08
C ASN A 29 -40.89 18.62 -32.21
N HIS A 30 -41.51 18.64 -33.40
CA HIS A 30 -41.19 19.44 -34.56
C HIS A 30 -40.95 20.92 -34.23
N GLN A 31 -39.81 21.44 -34.68
CA GLN A 31 -39.74 22.79 -35.24
C GLN A 31 -39.04 22.71 -36.60
N GLN A 32 -39.78 23.17 -37.61
CA GLN A 32 -39.36 23.31 -38.99
C GLN A 32 -38.29 24.40 -39.10
N LEU A 33 -37.21 24.11 -39.83
CA LEU A 33 -36.35 25.13 -40.46
C LEU A 33 -36.19 24.76 -41.95
N PRO A 34 -36.17 25.75 -42.85
CA PRO A 34 -36.50 25.59 -44.26
C PRO A 34 -35.38 24.91 -45.09
N PRO A 35 -35.72 24.31 -46.25
CA PRO A 35 -34.75 23.62 -47.10
C PRO A 35 -34.15 24.58 -48.14
N THR A 36 -32.87 24.42 -48.47
CA THR A 36 -32.27 24.90 -49.73
C THR A 36 -30.81 24.42 -49.89
N PRO A 37 -30.26 24.34 -51.12
CA PRO A 37 -30.19 23.05 -51.80
C PRO A 37 -28.84 22.86 -52.53
N TYR A 38 -27.90 22.09 -51.99
CA TYR A 38 -26.69 21.77 -52.76
C TYR A 38 -26.27 20.32 -52.57
N THR A 39 -26.70 19.53 -53.54
CA THR A 39 -26.17 18.22 -53.91
C THR A 39 -24.65 18.29 -54.07
N LEU A 40 -23.90 17.71 -53.14
CA LEU A 40 -22.50 17.37 -53.35
C LEU A 40 -22.44 16.15 -54.28
N THR A 41 -22.29 16.43 -55.57
CA THR A 41 -21.82 15.46 -56.55
C THR A 41 -20.47 14.91 -56.08
N LYS A 42 -20.40 13.59 -55.87
CA LYS A 42 -19.14 12.85 -55.72
C LYS A 42 -18.38 12.94 -57.05
N SER A 43 -17.59 14.00 -57.20
CA SER A 43 -16.53 14.06 -58.21
C SER A 43 -15.41 13.14 -57.75
N CYS A 44 -15.32 11.96 -58.36
CA CYS A 44 -14.12 11.14 -58.33
C CYS A 44 -13.01 11.90 -59.04
N ILE A 45 -12.16 12.60 -58.28
CA ILE A 45 -10.90 13.12 -58.79
C ILE A 45 -9.94 11.92 -58.94
N PRO A 46 -9.41 11.64 -60.14
CA PRO A 46 -8.46 10.57 -60.33
C PRO A 46 -7.16 10.86 -59.58
N ARG A 47 -6.70 9.86 -58.84
CA ARG A 47 -5.45 9.84 -58.07
C ARG A 47 -4.26 9.81 -59.03
N VAL A 48 -3.78 10.97 -59.47
CA VAL A 48 -2.47 11.07 -60.13
C VAL A 48 -1.81 12.41 -59.80
N HIS A 49 -0.86 12.40 -58.86
CA HIS A 49 0.28 13.30 -58.92
C HIS A 49 1.51 12.49 -58.52
N LYS A 50 2.39 12.22 -59.50
CA LYS A 50 3.78 11.97 -59.21
C LYS A 50 4.31 13.30 -58.67
N GLU A 51 4.27 13.48 -57.35
CA GLU A 51 4.91 14.61 -56.70
C GLU A 51 6.33 14.71 -57.24
N SER A 52 6.70 15.89 -57.75
CA SER A 52 8.07 16.14 -58.16
C SER A 52 9.00 15.84 -56.98
N ILE A 53 10.20 15.31 -57.23
CA ILE A 53 11.20 15.04 -56.19
C ILE A 53 11.41 16.29 -55.30
N GLU A 54 11.30 17.47 -55.90
CA GLU A 54 11.40 18.76 -55.21
C GLU A 54 10.18 19.08 -54.33
N GLU A 55 8.97 18.70 -54.75
CA GLU A 55 7.75 18.86 -53.93
C GLU A 55 7.80 17.96 -52.69
N ARG A 56 8.29 16.72 -52.84
CA ARG A 56 8.47 15.80 -51.72
C ARG A 56 9.56 16.27 -50.76
N LYS A 57 10.67 16.81 -51.27
CA LYS A 57 11.71 17.44 -50.44
C LYS A 57 11.18 18.66 -49.68
N LEU A 58 10.39 19.51 -50.35
CA LEU A 58 9.77 20.68 -49.75
C LEU A 58 8.76 20.28 -48.65
N ALA A 59 7.91 19.29 -48.91
CA ALA A 59 6.95 18.76 -47.95
C ALA A 59 7.65 18.18 -46.70
N ASN A 60 8.75 17.43 -46.89
CA ASN A 60 9.55 16.93 -45.78
C ASN A 60 10.19 18.05 -44.96
N ARG A 61 10.72 19.09 -45.62
CA ARG A 61 11.29 20.26 -44.94
C ARG A 61 10.24 21.02 -44.12
N LEU A 62 9.05 21.22 -44.69
CA LEU A 62 7.92 21.83 -43.98
C LEU A 62 7.46 20.99 -42.79
N LYS A 63 7.43 19.66 -42.93
CA LYS A 63 7.08 18.75 -41.83
C LYS A 63 8.11 18.82 -40.69
N LEU A 64 9.40 18.83 -41.02
CA LEU A 64 10.47 18.98 -40.02
C LEU A 64 10.38 20.33 -39.31
N LEU A 65 10.16 21.42 -40.05
CA LEU A 65 9.99 22.76 -39.48
C LEU A 65 8.75 22.85 -38.58
N ASN A 66 7.62 22.26 -39.00
CA ASN A 66 6.40 22.23 -38.21
C ASN A 66 6.58 21.42 -36.92
N ASN A 67 7.25 20.26 -36.99
CA ASN A 67 7.60 19.47 -35.83
C ASN A 67 8.50 20.23 -34.85
N GLU A 68 9.50 20.95 -35.36
CA GLU A 68 10.39 21.76 -34.54
C GLU A 68 9.64 22.93 -33.88
N LEU A 69 8.81 23.64 -34.63
CA LEU A 69 7.98 24.71 -34.10
C LEU A 69 7.01 24.19 -33.04
N LYS A 70 6.41 23.00 -33.24
CA LYS A 70 5.54 22.36 -32.27
C LYS A 70 6.29 22.02 -30.97
N LYS A 71 7.50 21.47 -31.07
CA LYS A 71 8.35 21.21 -29.89
C LYS A 71 8.65 22.49 -29.13
N GLN A 72 8.98 23.58 -29.83
CA GLN A 72 9.23 24.88 -29.21
C GLN A 72 7.98 25.42 -28.51
N VAL A 73 6.82 25.34 -29.14
CA VAL A 73 5.54 25.74 -28.53
C VAL A 73 5.24 24.93 -27.27
N ASP A 74 5.42 23.61 -27.30
CA ASP A 74 5.17 22.75 -26.14
C ASP A 74 6.18 23.02 -25.01
N SER A 75 7.44 23.28 -25.36
CA SER A 75 8.48 23.72 -24.41
C SER A 75 8.09 25.04 -23.75
N TYR A 76 7.74 26.07 -24.53
CA TYR A 76 7.34 27.37 -23.99
C TYR A 76 6.06 27.28 -23.15
N LYS A 77 5.09 26.44 -23.53
CA LYS A 77 3.91 26.17 -22.71
C LYS A 77 4.28 25.55 -21.36
N LYS A 78 5.20 24.58 -21.35
CA LYS A 78 5.70 23.96 -20.12
C LYS A 78 6.37 25.00 -19.22
N THR A 79 7.27 25.80 -19.78
CA THR A 79 7.96 26.87 -19.05
C THR A 79 6.98 27.90 -18.50
N ASN A 80 6.00 28.34 -19.30
CA ASN A 80 4.99 29.30 -18.86
C ASN A 80 4.11 28.74 -17.74
N ASN A 81 3.74 27.46 -17.82
CA ASN A 81 3.02 26.78 -16.75
C ASN A 81 3.86 26.66 -15.46
N GLN A 82 5.15 26.33 -15.59
CA GLN A 82 6.08 26.27 -14.46
C GLN A 82 6.25 27.64 -13.80
N LEU A 83 6.44 28.70 -14.59
CA LEU A 83 6.51 30.07 -14.09
C LEU A 83 5.21 30.51 -13.41
N GLY A 84 4.06 30.18 -14.02
CA GLY A 84 2.75 30.43 -13.42
C GLY A 84 2.55 29.72 -12.07
N GLN A 85 3.07 28.50 -11.91
CA GLN A 85 3.07 27.79 -10.63
C GLN A 85 4.05 28.41 -9.63
N ALA A 86 5.26 28.75 -10.06
CA ALA A 86 6.26 29.39 -9.20
C ALA A 86 5.76 30.73 -8.64
N ILE A 87 5.11 31.56 -9.46
CA ILE A 87 4.49 32.82 -9.02
C ILE A 87 3.40 32.56 -7.97
N LYS A 88 2.59 31.50 -8.14
CA LYS A 88 1.55 31.15 -7.15
C LYS A 88 2.14 30.73 -5.82
N ILE A 89 3.25 29.99 -5.83
CA ILE A 89 4.00 29.59 -4.63
C ILE A 89 4.60 30.82 -3.96
N LEU A 90 5.30 31.68 -4.70
CA LEU A 90 5.90 32.92 -4.19
C LEU A 90 4.86 33.84 -3.53
N ARG A 91 3.65 33.95 -4.11
CA ARG A 91 2.56 34.72 -3.51
C ARG A 91 2.06 34.15 -2.18
N LYS A 92 2.32 32.88 -1.89
CA LYS A 92 1.95 32.19 -0.66
C LYS A 92 3.13 32.02 0.30
N TYR A 93 4.30 32.60 -0.01
CA TYR A 93 5.52 32.42 0.78
C TYR A 93 5.30 32.67 2.29
N ASP A 94 4.62 33.76 2.66
CA ASP A 94 4.32 34.06 4.07
C ASP A 94 3.46 32.98 4.74
N GLN A 95 2.57 32.33 3.99
CA GLN A 95 1.78 31.20 4.50
C GLN A 95 2.65 29.97 4.68
N GLU A 96 3.55 29.69 3.74
CA GLU A 96 4.51 28.57 3.84
C GLU A 96 5.46 28.75 5.03
N THR A 97 5.97 29.96 5.28
CA THR A 97 6.77 30.24 6.48
C THR A 97 5.99 29.98 7.77
N LYS A 98 4.72 30.38 7.83
CA LYS A 98 3.86 30.08 8.99
C LYS A 98 3.65 28.58 9.16
N ILE A 99 3.49 27.84 8.07
CA ILE A 99 3.37 26.38 8.10
C ILE A 99 4.65 25.74 8.64
N LEU A 100 5.83 26.18 8.19
CA LEU A 100 7.12 25.69 8.72
C LEU A 100 7.24 25.94 10.23
N LEU A 101 6.88 27.14 10.69
CA LEU A 101 6.87 27.44 12.13
C LEU A 101 5.87 26.56 12.92
N LEU A 102 4.73 26.22 12.32
CA LEU A 102 3.78 25.30 12.94
C LEU A 102 4.34 23.88 12.99
N ILE A 103 5.02 23.42 11.92
CA ILE A 103 5.70 22.13 11.89
C ILE A 103 6.71 22.04 13.03
N ASP A 104 7.54 23.05 13.22
CA ASP A 104 8.54 23.07 14.30
C ASP A 104 7.88 23.05 15.68
N LYS A 105 6.81 23.83 15.88
CA LYS A 105 6.04 23.80 17.14
C LYS A 105 5.47 22.41 17.43
N TRP A 106 4.87 21.77 16.43
CA TRP A 106 4.30 20.43 16.59
C TRP A 106 5.38 19.38 16.82
N ARG A 107 6.55 19.52 16.18
CA ARG A 107 7.72 18.69 16.45
C ARG A 107 8.17 18.85 17.90
N SER A 108 8.36 20.08 18.39
CA SER A 108 8.76 20.32 19.79
C SER A 108 7.77 19.73 20.80
N ILE A 109 6.47 19.91 20.57
CA ILE A 109 5.42 19.31 21.43
C ILE A 109 5.53 17.78 21.40
N SER A 110 5.70 17.20 20.21
CA SER A 110 5.81 15.75 20.04
C SER A 110 7.05 15.19 20.72
N GLN A 111 8.20 15.85 20.57
CA GLN A 111 9.46 15.49 21.24
C GLN A 111 9.31 15.55 22.77
N GLY A 112 8.66 16.59 23.30
CA GLY A 112 8.39 16.71 24.74
C GLY A 112 7.46 15.61 25.25
N GLY A 113 6.35 15.37 24.56
CA GLY A 113 5.41 14.28 24.90
C GLY A 113 6.06 12.90 24.84
N MET A 114 6.91 12.68 23.83
CA MET A 114 7.67 11.46 23.68
C MET A 114 8.73 11.26 24.78
N SER A 115 9.43 12.33 25.16
CA SER A 115 10.38 12.29 26.27
C SER A 115 9.69 11.96 27.59
N TYR A 116 8.51 12.54 27.83
CA TYR A 116 7.69 12.23 29.00
C TYR A 116 7.25 10.75 29.00
N MET A 117 6.76 10.24 27.88
CA MET A 117 6.38 8.83 27.74
C MET A 117 7.58 7.89 27.93
N LEU A 118 8.76 8.25 27.40
CA LEU A 118 9.98 7.48 27.59
C LEU A 118 10.34 7.40 29.07
N ASN A 119 10.41 8.53 29.75
CA ASN A 119 10.72 8.57 31.18
C ASN A 119 9.72 7.77 32.01
N SER A 120 8.42 7.92 31.72
CA SER A 120 7.38 7.13 32.39
C SER A 120 7.51 5.62 32.10
N THR A 121 7.99 5.25 30.92
CA THR A 121 8.16 3.85 30.52
C THR A 121 9.41 3.26 31.14
N LEU A 122 10.52 3.99 31.15
CA LEU A 122 11.77 3.61 31.84
C LEU A 122 11.51 3.32 33.31
N LEU A 123 10.76 4.16 34.02
CA LEU A 123 10.36 3.90 35.41
C LEU A 123 9.58 2.59 35.59
N LYS A 124 8.73 2.21 34.62
CA LYS A 124 8.00 0.93 34.66
C LYS A 124 8.95 -0.23 34.37
N ILE A 125 9.88 -0.05 33.44
CA ILE A 125 10.89 -1.04 33.07
C ILE A 125 11.82 -1.32 34.26
N ASP A 126 12.28 -0.29 34.95
CA ASP A 126 13.13 -0.43 36.13
C ASP A 126 12.42 -1.24 37.22
N ARG A 127 11.13 -0.96 37.46
CA ARG A 127 10.30 -1.76 38.39
C ARG A 127 10.11 -3.21 37.95
N MET A 128 10.20 -3.50 36.66
CA MET A 128 10.09 -4.85 36.12
C MET A 128 11.41 -5.64 36.18
N GLY A 129 12.52 -5.03 36.58
CA GLY A 129 13.85 -5.66 36.59
C GLY A 129 14.78 -5.18 35.47
N GLY A 130 14.47 -4.04 34.85
CA GLY A 130 15.28 -3.45 33.78
C GLY A 130 14.83 -3.83 32.38
N TYR A 131 15.50 -3.26 31.38
CA TYR A 131 15.12 -3.40 29.97
C TYR A 131 15.37 -4.82 29.43
N GLU A 132 16.43 -5.49 29.90
CA GLU A 132 16.71 -6.88 29.55
C GLU A 132 15.54 -7.80 29.93
N GLU A 133 14.98 -7.59 31.12
CA GLU A 133 13.87 -8.39 31.62
C GLU A 133 12.56 -8.13 30.85
N LEU A 134 12.33 -6.90 30.41
CA LEU A 134 11.24 -6.59 29.46
C LEU A 134 11.44 -7.37 28.15
N ARG A 135 12.64 -7.31 27.56
CA ARG A 135 12.95 -8.00 26.30
C ARG A 135 12.87 -9.51 26.42
N ARG A 136 13.31 -10.07 27.54
CA ARG A 136 13.16 -11.49 27.86
C ARG A 136 11.68 -11.90 27.83
N LYS A 137 10.81 -11.15 28.51
CA LYS A 137 9.36 -11.43 28.51
C LYS A 137 8.71 -11.29 27.13
N GLU A 138 9.09 -10.28 26.36
CA GLU A 138 8.61 -10.10 24.99
C GLU A 138 9.02 -11.28 24.08
N LEU A 139 10.28 -11.70 24.15
CA LEU A 139 10.80 -12.82 23.35
C LEU A 139 10.25 -14.17 23.80
N GLU A 140 10.07 -14.40 25.10
CA GLU A 140 9.39 -15.59 25.61
C GLU A 140 7.92 -15.67 25.18
N ALA A 141 7.23 -14.52 25.12
CA ALA A 141 5.87 -14.47 24.60
C ALA A 141 5.81 -14.81 23.11
N GLU A 142 6.77 -14.32 22.31
CA GLU A 142 6.86 -14.67 20.89
C GLU A 142 7.25 -16.13 20.69
N LYS A 143 8.16 -16.67 21.51
CA LYS A 143 8.51 -18.10 21.54
C LYS A 143 7.28 -18.96 21.80
N ARG A 144 6.51 -18.66 22.86
CA ARG A 144 5.26 -19.36 23.18
C ARG A 144 4.24 -19.28 22.05
N LYS A 145 4.17 -18.14 21.36
CA LYS A 145 3.28 -17.96 20.21
C LYS A 145 3.72 -18.81 19.01
N ILE A 146 5.02 -18.90 18.72
CA ILE A 146 5.55 -19.79 17.67
C ILE A 146 5.29 -21.24 18.03
N GLU A 147 5.57 -21.65 19.27
CA GLU A 147 5.28 -23.00 19.76
C GLU A 147 3.80 -23.34 19.59
N TYR A 148 2.90 -22.48 20.05
CA TYR A 148 1.46 -22.67 19.85
C TYR A 148 1.04 -22.73 18.37
N GLN A 149 1.61 -21.87 17.52
CA GLN A 149 1.26 -21.85 16.10
C GLN A 149 1.78 -23.07 15.35
N VAL A 150 2.93 -23.61 15.73
CA VAL A 150 3.53 -24.75 15.05
C VAL A 150 2.99 -26.06 15.62
N ASP A 151 2.88 -26.19 16.94
CA ASP A 151 2.52 -27.47 17.55
C ASP A 151 1.01 -27.71 17.44
N ASP A 152 0.17 -26.77 17.88
CA ASP A 152 -1.28 -27.00 17.92
C ASP A 152 -1.90 -26.96 16.52
N ARG A 153 -1.57 -25.97 15.69
CA ARG A 153 -2.21 -25.88 14.35
C ARG A 153 -1.76 -26.98 13.41
N LEU A 154 -0.48 -27.37 13.44
CA LEU A 154 0.03 -28.39 12.54
C LEU A 154 -0.54 -29.76 12.91
N GLN A 155 -0.66 -30.04 14.21
CA GLN A 155 -1.21 -31.29 14.70
C GLN A 155 -2.72 -31.36 14.44
N ASP A 156 -3.46 -30.27 14.67
CA ASP A 156 -4.88 -30.18 14.31
C ASP A 156 -5.09 -30.34 12.80
N GLU A 157 -4.28 -29.71 11.95
CA GLU A 157 -4.34 -29.87 10.49
C GLU A 157 -4.09 -31.34 10.08
N MET A 158 -3.11 -31.98 10.71
CA MET A 158 -2.77 -33.38 10.44
C MET A 158 -3.91 -34.32 10.82
N ASP A 159 -4.42 -34.21 12.04
CA ASP A 159 -5.44 -35.11 12.56
C ASP A 159 -6.73 -34.99 11.74
N ASN A 160 -7.12 -33.77 11.37
CA ASN A 160 -8.27 -33.54 10.48
C ASN A 160 -8.12 -34.21 9.11
N VAL A 161 -6.92 -34.18 8.53
CA VAL A 161 -6.66 -34.78 7.22
C VAL A 161 -6.61 -36.31 7.32
N LEU A 162 -5.96 -36.86 8.33
CA LEU A 162 -5.88 -38.32 8.54
C LEU A 162 -7.23 -38.93 8.93
N GLU A 163 -8.10 -38.16 9.59
CA GLU A 163 -9.45 -38.58 9.93
C GLU A 163 -10.44 -38.44 8.77
N SER A 164 -10.10 -37.69 7.72
CA SER A 164 -10.98 -37.42 6.59
C SER A 164 -11.38 -38.71 5.83
N GLU A 165 -12.63 -38.73 5.36
CA GLU A 165 -13.14 -39.85 4.55
C GLU A 165 -12.38 -39.98 3.22
N GLU A 166 -11.88 -38.86 2.68
CA GLU A 166 -11.07 -38.82 1.47
C GLU A 166 -9.74 -39.56 1.66
N PHE A 167 -9.05 -39.33 2.78
CA PHE A 167 -7.80 -40.02 3.10
C PHE A 167 -8.01 -41.52 3.33
N LYS A 168 -9.08 -41.91 4.03
CA LYS A 168 -9.41 -43.32 4.31
C LYS A 168 -9.85 -44.10 3.07
N ALA A 169 -10.35 -43.42 2.04
CA ALA A 169 -10.76 -44.03 0.78
C ALA A 169 -9.58 -44.26 -0.19
N LEU A 170 -8.38 -43.73 0.11
CA LEU A 170 -7.18 -43.95 -0.69
C LEU A 170 -6.66 -45.39 -0.53
N PRO A 171 -6.05 -45.98 -1.58
CA PRO A 171 -5.29 -47.23 -1.48
C PRO A 171 -4.19 -47.14 -0.40
N ASP A 172 -3.86 -48.28 0.20
CA ASP A 172 -2.87 -48.35 1.30
C ASP A 172 -1.50 -47.77 0.89
N GLU A 173 -1.07 -48.00 -0.36
CA GLU A 173 0.18 -47.45 -0.91
C GLU A 173 0.17 -45.92 -0.97
N ASP A 174 -0.95 -45.33 -1.39
CA ASP A 174 -1.14 -43.88 -1.48
C ASP A 174 -1.26 -43.23 -0.09
N GLN A 175 -1.89 -43.93 0.87
CA GLN A 175 -1.95 -43.48 2.26
C GLN A 175 -0.56 -43.41 2.89
N GLU A 176 0.31 -44.37 2.58
CA GLU A 176 1.67 -44.43 3.10
C GLU A 176 2.56 -43.34 2.49
N GLU A 177 2.46 -43.08 1.19
CA GLU A 177 3.14 -41.94 0.56
C GLU A 177 2.67 -40.61 1.16
N TYR A 178 1.37 -40.45 1.38
CA TYR A 178 0.81 -39.24 1.95
C TYR A 178 1.25 -39.01 3.40
N LYS A 179 1.28 -40.06 4.22
CA LYS A 179 1.84 -40.01 5.58
C LYS A 179 3.32 -39.62 5.55
N ALA A 180 4.11 -40.17 4.61
CA ALA A 180 5.51 -39.79 4.45
C ALA A 180 5.68 -38.30 4.07
N ARG A 181 4.83 -37.76 3.18
CA ARG A 181 4.84 -36.32 2.85
C ARG A 181 4.45 -35.45 4.03
N MET A 182 3.44 -35.86 4.80
CA MET A 182 3.04 -35.18 6.03
C MET A 182 4.16 -35.16 7.06
N GLN A 183 4.85 -36.29 7.25
CA GLN A 183 6.01 -36.37 8.14
C GLN A 183 7.14 -35.45 7.70
N ASN A 184 7.47 -35.41 6.40
CA ASN A 184 8.46 -34.48 5.87
C ASN A 184 8.07 -33.01 6.15
N ARG A 185 6.78 -32.66 6.04
CA ARG A 185 6.29 -31.32 6.36
C ARG A 185 6.43 -31.00 7.85
N ILE A 186 6.25 -31.98 8.73
CA ILE A 186 6.51 -31.82 10.18
C ILE A 186 7.99 -31.58 10.43
N ASP A 187 8.85 -32.37 9.80
CA ASP A 187 10.30 -32.23 9.95
C ASP A 187 10.77 -30.85 9.44
N GLU A 188 10.24 -30.37 8.30
CA GLU A 188 10.52 -29.02 7.80
C GLU A 188 10.05 -27.92 8.77
N MET A 189 8.84 -28.04 9.31
CA MET A 189 8.26 -27.07 10.25
C MET A 189 8.98 -27.07 11.60
N THR A 190 9.45 -28.22 12.08
CA THR A 190 10.22 -28.34 13.32
C THR A 190 11.63 -27.75 13.14
N ILE A 191 12.29 -27.99 12.01
CA ILE A 191 13.55 -27.33 11.66
C ILE A 191 13.35 -25.81 11.56
N TRP A 192 12.25 -25.36 10.94
CA TRP A 192 11.93 -23.94 10.86
C TRP A 192 11.70 -23.32 12.24
N LYS A 193 10.94 -24.00 13.12
CA LYS A 193 10.70 -23.60 14.51
C LYS A 193 12.01 -23.48 15.27
N GLU A 194 12.86 -24.50 15.24
CA GLU A 194 14.16 -24.48 15.93
C GLU A 194 15.04 -23.33 15.44
N LYS A 195 15.10 -23.12 14.11
CA LYS A 195 15.84 -21.99 13.52
C LYS A 195 15.29 -20.64 13.97
N GLU A 196 13.97 -20.48 14.04
CA GLU A 196 13.37 -19.21 14.46
C GLU A 196 13.57 -18.96 15.96
N LEU A 197 13.48 -20.01 16.80
CA LEU A 197 13.80 -19.93 18.23
C LEU A 197 15.27 -19.54 18.46
N LEU A 198 16.20 -20.13 17.72
CA LEU A 198 17.62 -19.76 17.78
C LEU A 198 17.86 -18.28 17.43
N LYS A 199 17.19 -17.77 16.39
CA LYS A 199 17.27 -16.33 16.05
C LYS A 199 16.72 -15.44 17.18
N LEU A 200 15.68 -15.86 17.89
CA LEU A 200 15.15 -15.11 19.02
C LEU A 200 16.13 -15.10 20.19
N ASP A 201 16.81 -16.22 20.47
CA ASP A 201 17.86 -16.30 21.49
C ASP A 201 19.08 -15.44 21.13
N GLU A 202 19.49 -15.41 19.86
CA GLU A 202 20.54 -14.52 19.37
C GLU A 202 20.15 -13.04 19.52
N LYS A 203 18.89 -12.69 19.23
CA LYS A 203 18.36 -11.34 19.46
C LYS A 203 18.37 -10.97 20.94
N LEU A 204 18.08 -11.90 21.85
CA LEU A 204 18.16 -11.66 23.28
C LEU A 204 19.60 -11.36 23.70
N LYS A 205 20.56 -12.20 23.28
CA LYS A 205 22.00 -12.03 23.58
C LYS A 205 22.55 -10.71 23.04
N SER A 206 22.20 -10.35 21.80
CA SER A 206 22.66 -9.10 21.18
C SER A 206 22.03 -7.84 21.78
N ASN A 207 20.94 -7.97 22.55
CA ASN A 207 20.29 -6.87 23.25
C ASN A 207 20.60 -6.81 24.74
N SER A 208 21.43 -7.73 25.26
CA SER A 208 21.98 -7.61 26.60
C SER A 208 22.73 -6.27 26.72
N GLU A 209 22.56 -5.59 27.84
CA GLU A 209 23.14 -4.30 28.20
C GLU A 209 22.64 -3.08 27.41
N LYS A 210 21.64 -3.23 26.52
CA LYS A 210 21.03 -2.08 25.84
C LYS A 210 19.95 -1.42 26.69
N GLU A 211 19.77 -0.12 26.50
CA GLU A 211 18.66 0.65 27.07
C GLU A 211 17.57 0.93 26.02
N MET A 212 16.35 1.19 26.48
CA MET A 212 15.25 1.60 25.61
C MET A 212 15.55 2.97 24.99
N THR A 213 15.62 3.02 23.66
CA THR A 213 15.87 4.29 22.95
C THR A 213 14.59 4.98 22.49
N MET A 214 14.68 6.29 22.25
CA MET A 214 13.58 7.09 21.71
C MET A 214 13.09 6.56 20.34
N ARG A 215 14.00 6.05 19.51
CA ARG A 215 13.69 5.40 18.22
C ARG A 215 12.89 4.11 18.40
N GLU A 216 13.19 3.36 19.45
CA GLU A 216 12.44 2.14 19.76
C GLU A 216 11.06 2.44 20.31
N LEU A 217 10.94 3.49 21.13
CA LEU A 217 9.64 3.97 21.59
C LEU A 217 8.79 4.48 20.42
N SER A 218 9.36 5.19 19.44
CA SER A 218 8.61 5.66 18.27
C SER A 218 8.08 4.49 17.43
N GLN A 219 8.87 3.41 17.27
CA GLN A 219 8.42 2.17 16.65
C GLN A 219 7.23 1.55 17.40
N ARG A 220 7.31 1.47 18.75
CA ARG A 220 6.19 0.96 19.57
C ARG A 220 4.93 1.84 19.47
N LEU A 221 5.08 3.15 19.36
CA LEU A 221 3.99 4.11 19.19
C LEU A 221 3.47 4.19 17.75
N LYS A 222 4.12 3.52 16.78
CA LYS A 222 3.84 3.60 15.34
C LYS A 222 3.92 5.02 14.80
N VAL A 223 4.90 5.78 15.29
CA VAL A 223 5.21 7.14 14.84
C VAL A 223 6.51 7.11 14.06
N ASP A 224 6.54 7.82 12.94
CA ASP A 224 7.76 8.01 12.16
C ASP A 224 8.77 8.85 12.96
N TYR A 225 9.94 8.28 13.21
CA TYR A 225 10.99 8.94 13.98
C TYR A 225 11.50 10.18 13.26
N ASP A 226 11.71 10.08 11.95
CA ASP A 226 12.35 11.13 11.14
C ASP A 226 11.39 12.32 10.93
N LEU A 227 10.09 12.09 11.08
CA LEU A 227 9.08 13.16 11.07
C LEU A 227 9.22 14.09 12.28
N VAL A 228 9.61 13.55 13.44
CA VAL A 228 9.68 14.28 14.70
C VAL A 228 11.10 14.72 15.07
N PHE A 229 12.08 13.88 14.81
CA PHE A 229 13.50 14.13 15.07
C PHE A 229 14.26 14.26 13.74
N ALA A 230 13.81 15.19 12.89
CA ALA A 230 14.55 15.56 11.69
C ALA A 230 15.88 16.22 12.11
N GLU A 231 16.98 15.79 11.50
CA GLU A 231 18.31 16.41 11.62
C GLU A 231 18.34 17.84 11.06
#